data_AF-A0A9E1KZB5-F1
#
_entry.id   AF-A0A9E1KZB5-F1
#
_cell.length_a   1.000
_cell.length_b   1.000
_cell.length_c   1.000
_cell.angle_alpha   90.00
_cell.angle_beta   90.00
_cell.angle_gamma   90.00
#
_symmetry.space_group_name_H-M   'P 1'
#
loop_
_entity.id
_entity.type
_entity.pdbx_description
1 polymer ?
#
loop_
_entity_poly.entity_id
_entity_poly.type
_entity_poly.pdbx_seq_one_letter_code
_entity_poly.pdbx_strand_id
1 'polypeptide(L)'
;MKSLLEVDGHKNFRRLTHSKQTIMINHRNQNKLRSFFIINLFFTIASFSLYQIAVCNSFEKPIKIVTNNWTSQIILSHITGAIFEEMGFRVEYHPMDSREQWGGIYRGKYHVQIEVWEGNGSKLFQRMIKAGGIVDAGNHDIRTREEWWYPSYVEKSCPGLPSWKALNNCYQLFVVPETVPKGRYLSGPWGKPDRARIRALNLKFKVVEMKKAVDLRERLKQALNKRQPILVFNWTPNWTDVDFEGKFIEFPEYTLECETDPKWGINPDFHHDCGNPKNGWLKKATWSGMEKEWPCAFQTLVNISFNNRMLIHLIYKVDIDRQKIESVASEWIKQHALTWTKWIPNHCRNHLQNR
;
A
#
# COMPACT_ATOMS: atom_id res chain seq x y z
N MET A 1 -41.35 46.50 38.10
CA MET A 1 -42.11 47.66 37.58
C MET A 1 -42.16 47.51 36.08
N LYS A 2 -43.30 47.17 35.45
CA LYS A 2 -44.34 48.12 34.97
C LYS A 2 -43.67 49.32 34.26
N SER A 3 -43.98 49.71 33.03
CA SER A 3 -45.07 49.38 32.11
C SER A 3 -44.85 50.20 30.83
N LEU A 4 -45.48 49.75 29.75
CA LEU A 4 -46.06 50.48 28.62
C LEU A 4 -45.93 52.01 28.61
N LEU A 5 -45.69 52.57 27.41
CA LEU A 5 -46.50 53.65 26.83
C LEU A 5 -46.46 53.57 25.30
N GLU A 6 -47.61 53.29 24.71
CA GLU A 6 -48.01 53.68 23.34
C GLU A 6 -48.10 55.22 23.24
N VAL A 7 -48.13 55.76 22.00
CA VAL A 7 -49.30 56.49 21.44
C VAL A 7 -48.98 57.04 20.03
N ASP A 8 -49.88 56.66 19.11
CA ASP A 8 -50.40 57.24 17.87
C ASP A 8 -49.89 58.58 17.27
N GLY A 9 -50.06 58.71 15.94
CA GLY A 9 -50.23 60.03 15.33
C GLY A 9 -50.26 60.18 13.80
N HIS A 10 -51.33 59.71 13.16
CA HIS A 10 -52.04 60.36 12.03
C HIS A 10 -51.39 60.77 10.67
N LYS A 11 -51.92 60.11 9.62
CA LYS A 11 -52.54 60.64 8.37
C LYS A 11 -51.83 61.74 7.54
N ASN A 12 -51.63 61.46 6.25
CA ASN A 12 -52.23 62.28 5.19
C ASN A 12 -52.40 61.55 3.85
N PHE A 13 -53.66 61.50 3.39
CA PHE A 13 -54.11 61.08 2.06
C PHE A 13 -54.05 62.30 1.12
N ARG A 14 -53.52 62.13 -0.10
CA ARG A 14 -53.90 62.99 -1.24
C ARG A 14 -54.27 62.11 -2.44
N ARG A 15 -55.54 62.18 -2.81
CA ARG A 15 -56.08 61.78 -4.11
C ARG A 15 -55.47 62.64 -5.20
N LEU A 16 -55.04 62.02 -6.30
CA LEU A 16 -54.97 62.67 -7.60
C LEU A 16 -55.76 61.85 -8.61
N THR A 17 -56.65 62.56 -9.28
CA THR A 17 -57.72 62.11 -10.16
C THR A 17 -57.21 61.69 -11.55
N HIS A 18 -57.91 60.74 -12.15
CA HIS A 18 -57.73 60.24 -13.51
C HIS A 18 -57.66 61.35 -14.58
N SER A 19 -56.68 61.24 -15.48
CA SER A 19 -56.87 61.62 -16.89
C SER A 19 -56.60 60.39 -17.75
N LYS A 20 -57.56 60.08 -18.63
CA LYS A 20 -57.45 59.01 -19.62
C LYS A 20 -56.67 59.54 -20.81
N GLN A 21 -55.47 59.01 -21.05
CA GLN A 21 -54.84 59.07 -22.37
C GLN A 21 -54.69 57.65 -22.90
N THR A 22 -55.48 57.38 -23.94
CA THR A 22 -55.46 56.18 -24.76
C THR A 22 -54.14 56.13 -25.51
N ILE A 23 -53.21 55.26 -25.10
CA ILE A 23 -52.06 54.88 -25.92
C ILE A 23 -52.47 53.65 -26.72
N MET A 24 -52.71 53.86 -28.01
CA MET A 24 -52.84 52.80 -29.01
C MET A 24 -51.52 52.02 -29.08
N ILE A 25 -51.48 50.83 -28.49
CA ILE A 25 -50.33 49.93 -28.60
C ILE A 25 -50.36 49.29 -29.98
N ASN A 26 -49.37 49.67 -30.80
CA ASN A 26 -49.11 49.10 -32.11
C ASN A 26 -48.88 47.57 -32.00
N HIS A 27 -49.68 46.78 -32.71
CA HIS A 27 -49.77 45.32 -32.61
C HIS A 27 -48.55 44.55 -33.14
N ARG A 28 -47.41 45.21 -33.36
CA ARG A 28 -46.24 44.64 -34.06
C ARG A 28 -45.10 44.20 -33.14
N ASN A 29 -45.27 44.25 -31.82
CA ASN A 29 -44.17 44.00 -30.87
C ASN A 29 -44.46 42.93 -29.77
N GLN A 30 -45.51 42.12 -29.90
CA GLN A 30 -45.75 41.02 -28.95
C GLN A 30 -44.93 39.74 -29.25
N ASN A 31 -44.46 39.55 -30.49
CA ASN A 31 -43.67 38.36 -30.84
C ASN A 31 -42.19 38.46 -30.44
N LYS A 32 -41.66 39.68 -30.21
CA LYS A 32 -40.25 39.87 -29.80
C LYS A 32 -40.05 39.73 -28.29
N LEU A 33 -41.03 40.10 -27.45
CA LEU A 33 -40.91 39.93 -25.99
C LEU A 33 -41.10 38.48 -25.51
N ARG A 34 -41.93 37.68 -26.19
CA ARG A 34 -42.06 36.25 -25.88
C ARG A 34 -40.80 35.44 -26.23
N SER A 35 -40.04 35.90 -27.22
CA SER A 35 -38.79 35.25 -27.62
C SER A 35 -37.65 35.54 -26.62
N PHE A 36 -37.61 36.74 -26.03
CA PHE A 36 -36.58 37.12 -25.05
C PHE A 36 -36.72 36.44 -23.67
N PHE A 37 -37.93 36.08 -23.24
CA PHE A 37 -38.14 35.36 -21.98
C PHE A 37 -37.88 33.85 -22.08
N ILE A 38 -38.10 33.24 -23.25
CA ILE A 38 -37.78 31.82 -23.47
C ILE A 38 -36.27 31.61 -23.59
N ILE A 39 -35.53 32.54 -24.21
CA ILE A 39 -34.07 32.43 -24.37
C ILE A 39 -33.32 32.58 -23.02
N ASN A 40 -33.81 33.40 -22.09
CA ASN A 40 -33.19 33.55 -20.75
C ASN A 40 -33.54 32.42 -19.77
N LEU A 41 -34.66 31.72 -19.96
CA LEU A 41 -35.00 30.53 -19.17
C LEU A 41 -34.20 29.29 -19.63
N PHE A 42 -33.89 29.19 -20.92
CA PHE A 42 -33.01 28.14 -21.44
C PHE A 42 -31.53 28.35 -21.04
N PHE A 43 -31.07 29.59 -20.89
CA PHE A 43 -29.69 29.87 -20.46
C PHE A 43 -29.44 29.60 -18.97
N THR A 44 -30.43 29.80 -18.10
CA THR A 44 -30.28 29.52 -16.66
C THR A 44 -30.38 28.03 -16.33
N ILE A 45 -31.18 27.26 -17.08
CA ILE A 45 -31.25 25.80 -16.96
C ILE A 45 -29.96 25.14 -17.52
N ALA A 46 -29.39 25.65 -18.62
CA ALA A 46 -28.15 25.12 -19.18
C ALA A 46 -26.92 25.31 -18.27
N SER A 47 -26.87 26.39 -17.48
CA SER A 47 -25.79 26.60 -16.50
C SER A 47 -25.91 25.76 -15.22
N PHE A 48 -27.09 25.23 -14.91
CA PHE A 48 -27.24 24.25 -13.81
C PHE A 48 -26.92 22.82 -14.24
N SER A 49 -27.10 22.49 -15.53
CA SER A 49 -26.81 21.16 -16.07
C SER A 49 -25.30 20.86 -16.25
N LEU A 50 -24.45 21.89 -16.36
CA LEU A 50 -23.00 21.72 -16.51
C LEU A 50 -22.26 21.47 -15.18
N TYR A 51 -22.88 21.75 -14.03
CA TYR A 51 -22.26 21.51 -12.72
C TYR A 51 -22.47 20.09 -12.19
N GLN A 52 -23.43 19.32 -12.71
CA GLN A 52 -23.66 17.93 -12.29
C GLN A 52 -22.82 16.88 -13.03
N ILE A 53 -22.18 17.21 -14.15
CA ILE A 53 -21.46 16.21 -14.96
C ILE A 53 -20.07 15.87 -14.38
N ALA A 54 -19.51 16.70 -13.48
CA ALA A 54 -18.19 16.45 -12.91
C ALA A 54 -18.14 15.32 -11.86
N VAL A 55 -19.29 14.83 -11.37
CA VAL A 55 -19.34 13.80 -10.31
C VAL A 55 -19.46 12.37 -10.86
N CYS A 56 -19.63 12.19 -12.18
CA CYS A 56 -19.91 10.87 -12.76
C CYS A 56 -18.70 10.12 -13.38
N ASN A 57 -17.53 10.77 -13.56
CA ASN A 57 -16.42 10.16 -14.31
C ASN A 57 -15.43 9.31 -13.49
N SER A 58 -15.44 9.38 -12.15
CA SER A 58 -14.49 8.61 -11.31
C SER A 58 -14.81 7.11 -11.24
N PHE A 59 -16.02 6.69 -11.63
CA PHE A 59 -16.46 5.29 -11.59
C PHE A 59 -16.14 4.49 -12.87
N GLU A 60 -15.84 5.15 -13.98
CA GLU A 60 -15.52 4.44 -15.23
C GLU A 60 -14.08 3.90 -15.26
N LYS A 61 -13.13 4.65 -14.70
CA LYS A 61 -11.70 4.28 -14.69
C LYS A 61 -11.37 3.36 -13.51
N PRO A 62 -10.76 2.19 -13.74
CA PRO A 62 -10.41 1.27 -12.67
C PRO A 62 -9.20 1.76 -11.87
N ILE A 63 -9.25 1.54 -10.55
CA ILE A 63 -8.09 1.62 -9.66
C ILE A 63 -7.21 0.39 -9.91
N LYS A 64 -5.94 0.60 -10.28
CA LYS A 64 -5.01 -0.46 -10.68
C LYS A 64 -4.07 -0.76 -9.54
N ILE A 65 -4.24 -1.91 -8.92
CA ILE A 65 -3.45 -2.35 -7.77
C ILE A 65 -2.33 -3.27 -8.27
N VAL A 66 -1.09 -2.96 -7.89
CA VAL A 66 0.04 -3.83 -8.20
C VAL A 66 0.00 -5.06 -7.30
N THR A 67 0.21 -6.24 -7.89
CA THR A 67 0.51 -7.47 -7.13
C THR A 67 1.96 -7.88 -7.38
N ASN A 68 2.64 -8.39 -6.35
CA ASN A 68 3.98 -8.95 -6.43
C ASN A 68 3.91 -10.48 -6.32
N ASN A 69 5.00 -11.12 -5.88
CA ASN A 69 5.18 -12.57 -5.95
C ASN A 69 5.25 -13.27 -4.58
N TRP A 70 4.81 -12.62 -3.51
CA TRP A 70 4.70 -13.23 -2.18
C TRP A 70 3.27 -13.14 -1.64
N THR A 71 2.90 -14.13 -0.84
CA THR A 71 1.52 -14.43 -0.44
C THR A 71 0.81 -13.24 0.22
N SER A 72 1.44 -12.60 1.22
CA SER A 72 0.80 -11.52 1.97
C SER A 72 0.41 -10.34 1.08
N GLN A 73 1.33 -9.89 0.22
CA GLN A 73 1.09 -8.74 -0.66
C GLN A 73 -0.08 -8.99 -1.61
N ILE A 74 -0.18 -10.20 -2.16
CA ILE A 74 -1.28 -10.54 -3.06
C ILE A 74 -2.61 -10.56 -2.28
N ILE A 75 -2.66 -11.19 -1.10
CA ILE A 75 -3.86 -11.21 -0.25
C ILE A 75 -4.28 -9.78 0.15
N LEU A 76 -3.35 -8.97 0.66
CA LEU A 76 -3.64 -7.59 1.06
C LEU A 76 -4.09 -6.73 -0.12
N SER A 77 -3.57 -6.98 -1.32
CA SER A 77 -4.01 -6.32 -2.54
C SER A 77 -5.47 -6.67 -2.84
N HIS A 78 -5.84 -7.95 -2.76
CA HIS A 78 -7.23 -8.39 -2.96
C HIS A 78 -8.19 -7.88 -1.88
N ILE A 79 -7.77 -7.84 -0.60
CA ILE A 79 -8.57 -7.23 0.46
C ILE A 79 -8.78 -5.74 0.20
N THR A 80 -7.72 -5.02 -0.18
CA THR A 80 -7.81 -3.59 -0.50
C THR A 80 -8.70 -3.33 -1.71
N GLY A 81 -8.57 -4.14 -2.76
CA GLY A 81 -9.41 -4.06 -3.94
C GLY A 81 -10.87 -4.34 -3.63
N ALA A 82 -11.17 -5.38 -2.83
CA ALA A 82 -12.53 -5.67 -2.39
C ALA A 82 -13.15 -4.50 -1.60
N ILE A 83 -12.38 -3.84 -0.73
CA ILE A 83 -12.85 -2.63 -0.03
C ILE A 83 -13.18 -1.49 -1.02
N PHE A 84 -12.35 -1.29 -2.05
CA PHE A 84 -12.64 -0.30 -3.09
C PHE A 84 -13.87 -0.69 -3.94
N GLU A 85 -14.06 -1.97 -4.22
CA GLU A 85 -15.24 -2.49 -4.94
C GLU A 85 -16.52 -2.30 -4.13
N GLU A 86 -16.49 -2.53 -2.81
CA GLU A 86 -17.58 -2.21 -1.89
C GLU A 86 -17.94 -0.72 -1.98
N MET A 87 -16.93 0.16 -2.01
CA MET A 87 -17.10 1.60 -2.23
C MET A 87 -17.62 1.98 -3.63
N GLY A 88 -17.79 1.00 -4.52
CA GLY A 88 -18.34 1.17 -5.86
C GLY A 88 -17.29 1.41 -6.96
N PHE A 89 -16.00 1.43 -6.64
CA PHE A 89 -14.94 1.61 -7.64
C PHE A 89 -14.69 0.30 -8.42
N ARG A 90 -14.28 0.43 -9.68
CA ARG A 90 -13.73 -0.70 -10.45
C ARG A 90 -12.28 -0.92 -10.05
N VAL A 91 -11.83 -2.17 -9.96
CA VAL A 91 -10.45 -2.51 -9.62
C VAL A 91 -9.86 -3.45 -10.67
N GLU A 92 -8.57 -3.26 -10.98
CA GLU A 92 -7.77 -4.19 -11.77
C GLU A 92 -6.48 -4.54 -11.02
N TYR A 93 -6.06 -5.81 -11.10
CA TYR A 93 -4.81 -6.28 -10.51
C TYR A 93 -3.74 -6.45 -11.59
N HIS A 94 -2.54 -5.94 -11.34
CA HIS A 94 -1.43 -5.97 -12.29
C HIS A 94 -0.18 -6.60 -11.65
N PRO A 95 0.15 -7.86 -11.99
CA PRO A 95 1.36 -8.51 -11.48
C PRO A 95 2.64 -7.82 -11.97
N MET A 96 3.49 -7.38 -11.05
CA MET A 96 4.75 -6.69 -11.34
C MET A 96 5.88 -7.21 -10.45
N ASP A 97 7.11 -7.17 -10.97
CA ASP A 97 8.30 -7.28 -10.13
C ASP A 97 8.37 -6.10 -9.14
N SER A 98 8.79 -6.39 -7.91
CA SER A 98 8.76 -5.40 -6.83
C SER A 98 9.75 -4.24 -7.02
N ARG A 99 10.74 -4.41 -7.91
CA ARG A 99 11.71 -3.37 -8.31
C ARG A 99 11.32 -2.65 -9.59
N GLU A 100 10.56 -3.30 -10.47
CA GLU A 100 10.19 -2.73 -11.78
C GLU A 100 8.87 -1.91 -11.73
N GLN A 101 8.01 -2.17 -10.74
CA GLN A 101 6.72 -1.51 -10.59
C GLN A 101 6.77 0.03 -10.52
N TRP A 102 7.84 0.58 -9.96
CA TRP A 102 7.90 1.97 -9.51
C TRP A 102 7.73 2.98 -10.64
N GLY A 103 8.30 2.72 -11.81
CA GLY A 103 8.14 3.60 -12.97
C GLY A 103 6.70 3.62 -13.50
N GLY A 104 5.97 2.51 -13.35
CA GLY A 104 4.55 2.41 -13.69
C GLY A 104 3.67 3.19 -12.71
N ILE A 105 3.95 3.07 -11.41
CA ILE A 105 3.22 3.82 -10.37
C ILE A 105 3.50 5.33 -10.51
N TYR A 106 4.77 5.71 -10.69
CA TYR A 106 5.19 7.10 -10.87
C TYR A 106 4.43 7.82 -12.00
N ARG A 107 4.18 7.12 -13.11
CA ARG A 107 3.48 7.66 -14.30
C ARG A 107 1.96 7.48 -14.25
N GLY A 108 1.39 6.97 -13.15
CA GLY A 108 -0.04 6.69 -13.03
C GLY A 108 -0.52 5.55 -13.94
N LYS A 109 0.37 4.67 -14.42
CA LYS A 109 -0.03 3.43 -15.11
C LYS A 109 -0.64 2.43 -14.12
N TYR A 110 -0.13 2.44 -12.89
CA TYR A 110 -0.65 1.70 -11.74
C TYR A 110 -0.85 2.70 -10.60
N HIS A 111 -1.75 2.41 -9.66
CA HIS A 111 -2.22 3.39 -8.69
C HIS A 111 -1.84 3.05 -7.25
N VAL A 112 -1.77 1.77 -6.87
CA VAL A 112 -1.60 1.36 -5.47
C VAL A 112 -0.55 0.25 -5.34
N GLN A 113 0.34 0.39 -4.37
CA GLN A 113 1.16 -0.67 -3.80
C GLN A 113 0.90 -0.73 -2.29
N ILE A 114 0.39 -1.87 -1.83
CA ILE A 114 -0.06 -2.07 -0.45
C ILE A 114 1.08 -2.51 0.49
N GLU A 115 2.15 -3.14 0.00
CA GLU A 115 3.28 -3.55 0.84
C GLU A 115 4.62 -3.01 0.31
N VAL A 116 5.09 -1.92 0.92
CA VAL A 116 6.45 -1.39 0.74
C VAL A 116 7.27 -1.77 1.97
N TRP A 117 8.13 -2.77 1.80
CA TRP A 117 9.02 -3.25 2.86
C TRP A 117 10.23 -2.33 2.98
N GLU A 118 10.55 -1.86 4.20
CA GLU A 118 11.69 -0.97 4.41
C GLU A 118 13.02 -1.58 3.93
N GLY A 119 13.30 -2.82 4.34
CA GLY A 119 14.57 -3.47 4.04
C GLY A 119 14.82 -3.77 2.55
N ASN A 120 13.80 -3.67 1.69
CA ASN A 120 13.95 -3.91 0.25
C ASN A 120 13.63 -2.67 -0.60
N GLY A 121 12.69 -1.85 -0.16
CA GLY A 121 12.06 -0.82 -0.97
C GLY A 121 12.40 0.61 -0.56
N SER A 122 12.98 0.86 0.62
CA SER A 122 13.12 2.21 1.20
C SER A 122 13.82 3.20 0.26
N LYS A 123 15.00 2.87 -0.26
CA LYS A 123 15.78 3.75 -1.13
C LYS A 123 15.03 4.16 -2.40
N LEU A 124 14.42 3.20 -3.09
CA LEU A 124 13.69 3.48 -4.32
C LEU A 124 12.39 4.22 -4.05
N PHE A 125 11.67 3.85 -2.99
CA PHE A 125 10.47 4.52 -2.53
C PHE A 125 10.72 6.00 -2.21
N GLN A 126 11.74 6.29 -1.39
CA GLN A 126 12.12 7.66 -1.03
C GLN A 126 12.53 8.49 -2.26
N ARG A 127 13.27 7.89 -3.19
CA ARG A 127 13.62 8.54 -4.46
C ARG A 127 12.37 8.90 -5.27
N MET A 128 11.39 8.01 -5.35
CA MET A 128 10.16 8.25 -6.12
C MET A 128 9.25 9.30 -5.47
N ILE A 129 9.19 9.35 -4.13
CA ILE A 129 8.52 10.43 -3.40
C ILE A 129 9.19 11.77 -3.68
N LYS A 130 10.52 11.84 -3.55
CA LYS A 130 11.28 13.07 -3.81
C LYS A 130 11.11 13.56 -5.26
N ALA A 131 10.92 12.63 -6.20
CA ALA A 131 10.66 12.95 -7.60
C ALA A 131 9.19 13.29 -7.92
N GLY A 132 8.28 13.25 -6.93
CA GLY A 132 6.91 13.79 -7.01
C GLY A 132 5.84 12.92 -7.69
N GLY A 133 6.19 11.73 -8.21
CA GLY A 133 5.22 10.85 -8.87
C GLY A 133 4.52 9.85 -7.94
N ILE A 134 4.98 9.75 -6.69
CA ILE A 134 4.47 8.82 -5.68
C ILE A 134 4.24 9.56 -4.37
N VAL A 135 3.18 9.19 -3.66
CA VAL A 135 2.84 9.65 -2.32
C VAL A 135 2.98 8.49 -1.33
N ASP A 136 3.55 8.78 -0.17
CA ASP A 136 3.53 7.89 1.00
C ASP A 136 2.11 7.89 1.60
N ALA A 137 1.40 6.77 1.44
CA ALA A 137 0.04 6.60 1.97
C ALA A 137 0.03 6.10 3.43
N GLY A 138 1.16 6.19 4.14
CA GLY A 138 1.28 5.84 5.55
C GLY A 138 1.69 4.39 5.80
N ASN A 139 1.81 4.06 7.08
CA ASN A 139 2.25 2.74 7.54
C ASN A 139 1.05 1.80 7.78
N HIS A 140 1.32 0.50 7.77
CA HIS A 140 0.56 -0.46 8.56
C HIS A 140 1.09 -0.49 10.01
N ASP A 141 0.32 -1.04 10.94
CA ASP A 141 0.77 -1.39 12.29
C ASP A 141 1.58 -2.71 12.28
N ILE A 142 2.53 -2.79 11.35
CA ILE A 142 3.38 -3.96 11.12
C ILE A 142 4.83 -3.58 11.32
N ARG A 143 5.53 -4.44 12.08
CA ARG A 143 6.99 -4.41 12.20
C ARG A 143 7.61 -5.55 11.42
N THR A 144 8.62 -5.20 10.63
CA THR A 144 9.25 -6.11 9.68
C THR A 144 10.70 -6.39 10.04
N ARG A 145 11.15 -7.58 9.68
CA ARG A 145 12.57 -7.92 9.61
C ARG A 145 12.76 -8.83 8.42
N GLU A 146 13.75 -8.57 7.58
CA GLU A 146 14.12 -9.42 6.43
C GLU A 146 15.59 -9.75 6.59
N GLU A 147 16.00 -11.00 6.75
CA GLU A 147 17.41 -11.31 6.93
C GLU A 147 17.71 -12.78 6.61
N TRP A 148 18.99 -13.13 6.62
CA TRP A 148 19.44 -14.51 6.66
C TRP A 148 18.91 -15.15 7.95
N TRP A 149 18.39 -16.36 7.86
CA TRP A 149 17.70 -17.04 8.94
C TRP A 149 18.05 -18.52 8.96
N TYR A 150 18.07 -19.08 10.16
CA TYR A 150 18.34 -20.50 10.39
C TYR A 150 17.38 -21.07 11.46
N PRO A 151 17.02 -22.37 11.38
CA PRO A 151 16.24 -23.04 12.42
C PRO A 151 17.04 -23.20 13.73
N SER A 152 16.40 -23.03 14.89
CA SER A 152 17.09 -23.03 16.21
C SER A 152 17.89 -24.31 16.50
N TYR A 153 17.50 -25.46 15.92
CA TYR A 153 18.26 -26.70 16.11
C TYR A 153 19.69 -26.65 15.56
N VAL A 154 20.00 -25.71 14.65
CA VAL A 154 21.35 -25.54 14.08
C VAL A 154 22.34 -25.03 15.13
N GLU A 155 21.88 -24.34 16.18
CA GLU A 155 22.75 -23.80 17.24
C GLU A 155 23.54 -24.89 17.97
N LYS A 156 22.98 -26.12 18.04
CA LYS A 156 23.69 -27.27 18.62
C LYS A 156 24.96 -27.63 17.83
N SER A 157 24.94 -27.44 16.51
CA SER A 157 26.08 -27.74 15.62
C SER A 157 26.97 -26.53 15.37
N CYS A 158 26.47 -25.31 15.57
CA CYS A 158 27.24 -24.08 15.52
C CYS A 158 27.01 -23.21 16.77
N PRO A 159 27.67 -23.53 17.88
CA PRO A 159 27.66 -22.68 19.06
C PRO A 159 28.20 -21.28 18.72
N GLY A 160 27.50 -20.23 19.15
CA GLY A 160 27.84 -18.83 18.88
C GLY A 160 26.95 -18.14 17.85
N LEU A 161 26.09 -18.89 17.14
CA LEU A 161 24.92 -18.29 16.49
C LEU A 161 24.05 -17.54 17.51
N PRO A 162 23.38 -16.43 17.14
CA PRO A 162 23.14 -15.93 15.77
C PRO A 162 24.23 -15.02 15.18
N SER A 163 25.40 -14.89 15.81
CA SER A 163 26.47 -14.00 15.31
C SER A 163 26.89 -14.35 13.88
N TRP A 164 26.93 -13.35 12.99
CA TRP A 164 27.42 -13.54 11.62
C TRP A 164 28.87 -14.07 11.57
N LYS A 165 29.69 -13.74 12.57
CA LYS A 165 31.07 -14.25 12.69
C LYS A 165 31.08 -15.75 13.00
N ALA A 166 30.22 -16.19 13.93
CA ALA A 166 30.07 -17.61 14.23
C ALA A 166 29.54 -18.37 13.02
N LEU A 167 28.52 -17.83 12.33
CA LEU A 167 28.04 -18.38 11.07
C LEU A 167 29.18 -18.58 10.06
N ASN A 168 30.04 -17.56 9.89
CA ASN A 168 31.17 -17.63 8.96
C ASN A 168 32.22 -18.67 9.36
N ASN A 169 32.41 -18.91 10.65
CA ASN A 169 33.31 -19.95 11.17
C ASN A 169 32.73 -21.36 10.97
N CYS A 170 31.40 -21.50 11.01
CA CYS A 170 30.69 -22.77 10.84
C CYS A 170 30.23 -23.05 9.39
N TYR A 171 30.75 -22.32 8.39
CA TYR A 171 30.24 -22.38 7.02
C TYR A 171 30.21 -23.81 6.43
N GLN A 172 31.10 -24.71 6.89
CA GLN A 172 31.17 -26.10 6.45
C GLN A 172 29.87 -26.87 6.69
N LEU A 173 29.09 -26.51 7.74
CA LEU A 173 27.79 -27.11 8.03
C LEU A 173 26.77 -26.90 6.91
N PHE A 174 26.97 -25.86 6.11
CA PHE A 174 26.05 -25.46 5.03
C PHE A 174 26.60 -25.80 3.64
N VAL A 175 27.74 -26.49 3.54
CA VAL A 175 28.31 -26.90 2.25
C VAL A 175 27.45 -27.97 1.61
N VAL A 176 27.14 -27.78 0.33
CA VAL A 176 26.48 -28.77 -0.52
C VAL A 176 27.28 -28.93 -1.82
N PRO A 177 27.08 -30.02 -2.59
CA PRO A 177 27.84 -30.26 -3.81
C PRO A 177 27.88 -29.07 -4.78
N GLU A 178 26.79 -28.31 -4.91
CA GLU A 178 26.70 -27.15 -5.82
C GLU A 178 27.52 -25.92 -5.38
N THR A 179 27.95 -25.87 -4.11
CA THR A 179 28.61 -24.70 -3.52
C THR A 179 30.02 -24.95 -3.01
N VAL A 180 30.53 -26.19 -3.09
CA VAL A 180 31.90 -26.53 -2.68
C VAL A 180 32.93 -25.54 -3.26
N PRO A 181 33.89 -25.05 -2.45
CA PRO A 181 34.13 -25.35 -1.03
C PRO A 181 33.38 -24.45 -0.06
N LYS A 182 32.42 -23.61 -0.50
CA LYS A 182 31.71 -22.62 0.31
C LYS A 182 30.37 -23.13 0.84
N GLY A 183 29.92 -22.58 1.96
CA GLY A 183 28.59 -22.81 2.49
C GLY A 183 27.52 -22.25 1.54
N ARG A 184 26.34 -22.83 1.52
CA ARG A 184 25.22 -22.34 0.72
C ARG A 184 24.34 -21.41 1.54
N TYR A 185 24.06 -20.25 0.96
CA TYR A 185 22.96 -19.39 1.37
C TYR A 185 21.87 -19.41 0.30
N LEU A 186 20.64 -19.73 0.67
CA LEU A 186 19.49 -19.69 -0.24
C LEU A 186 18.83 -18.31 -0.18
N SER A 187 18.96 -17.51 -1.25
CA SER A 187 18.27 -16.22 -1.35
C SER A 187 16.94 -16.37 -2.11
N GLY A 188 16.08 -15.35 -2.02
CA GLY A 188 14.85 -15.23 -2.79
C GLY A 188 15.01 -14.36 -4.05
N PRO A 189 13.95 -14.21 -4.85
CA PRO A 189 14.00 -13.50 -6.13
C PRO A 189 14.06 -11.96 -6.01
N TRP A 190 14.09 -11.42 -4.80
CA TRP A 190 13.89 -9.98 -4.54
C TRP A 190 15.14 -9.13 -4.75
N GLY A 191 16.25 -9.73 -5.22
CA GLY A 191 17.43 -8.99 -5.65
C GLY A 191 18.18 -8.28 -4.53
N LYS A 192 18.19 -8.85 -3.32
CA LYS A 192 18.96 -8.36 -2.17
C LYS A 192 20.46 -8.36 -2.51
N PRO A 193 21.26 -7.41 -1.98
CA PRO A 193 22.69 -7.31 -2.28
C PRO A 193 23.56 -8.37 -1.54
N ASP A 194 23.08 -9.61 -1.41
CA ASP A 194 23.72 -10.67 -0.63
C ASP A 194 25.14 -10.98 -1.10
N ARG A 195 25.38 -10.93 -2.42
CA ARG A 195 26.71 -11.12 -3.01
C ARG A 195 27.67 -9.99 -2.62
N ALA A 196 27.16 -8.77 -2.50
CA ALA A 196 27.96 -7.63 -2.05
C ALA A 196 28.29 -7.78 -0.55
N ARG A 197 27.31 -8.15 0.28
CA ARG A 197 27.54 -8.44 1.70
C ARG A 197 28.55 -9.56 1.93
N ILE A 198 28.44 -10.66 1.18
CA ILE A 198 29.41 -11.76 1.24
C ILE A 198 30.83 -11.27 0.92
N ARG A 199 30.99 -10.43 -0.10
CA ARG A 199 32.29 -9.86 -0.46
C ARG A 199 32.80 -8.92 0.63
N ALA A 200 31.98 -8.00 1.09
CA ALA A 200 32.36 -6.96 2.04
C ALA A 200 32.70 -7.54 3.44
N LEU A 201 31.96 -8.54 3.90
CA LEU A 201 32.23 -9.24 5.17
C LEU A 201 33.15 -10.45 5.04
N ASN A 202 33.70 -10.71 3.84
CA ASN A 202 34.52 -11.88 3.54
C ASN A 202 33.90 -13.21 4.02
N LEU A 203 32.63 -13.42 3.68
CA LEU A 203 31.88 -14.60 4.07
C LEU A 203 32.25 -15.80 3.18
N LYS A 204 32.38 -16.97 3.80
CA LYS A 204 32.68 -18.26 3.15
C LYS A 204 31.41 -18.92 2.57
N PHE A 205 30.54 -18.11 1.99
CA PHE A 205 29.24 -18.53 1.45
C PHE A 205 29.10 -18.22 -0.04
N LYS A 206 28.22 -18.97 -0.71
CA LYS A 206 27.77 -18.73 -2.09
C LYS A 206 26.26 -18.56 -2.09
N VAL A 207 25.78 -17.53 -2.76
CA VAL A 207 24.34 -17.29 -2.98
C VAL A 207 23.83 -18.28 -4.02
N VAL A 208 22.77 -19.00 -3.66
CA VAL A 208 21.94 -19.77 -4.58
C VAL A 208 20.55 -19.13 -4.54
N GLU A 209 20.17 -18.48 -5.63
CA GLU A 209 18.95 -17.69 -5.72
C GLU A 209 17.77 -18.55 -6.18
N MET A 210 16.70 -18.56 -5.38
CA MET A 210 15.43 -19.20 -5.75
C MET A 210 14.61 -18.24 -6.61
N LYS A 211 14.10 -18.75 -7.74
CA LYS A 211 13.31 -17.94 -8.69
C LYS A 211 11.91 -17.61 -8.15
N LYS A 212 11.37 -18.43 -7.25
CA LYS A 212 10.04 -18.24 -6.67
C LYS A 212 10.10 -18.38 -5.15
N ALA A 213 9.29 -17.60 -4.45
CA ALA A 213 9.14 -17.69 -2.99
C ALA A 213 8.69 -19.10 -2.53
N VAL A 214 7.87 -19.78 -3.33
CA VAL A 214 7.43 -21.16 -3.05
C VAL A 214 8.60 -22.14 -3.03
N ASP A 215 9.59 -22.01 -3.93
CA ASP A 215 10.74 -22.91 -4.00
C ASP A 215 11.62 -22.75 -2.75
N LEU A 216 11.82 -21.51 -2.29
CA LEU A 216 12.54 -21.20 -1.06
C LEU A 216 11.84 -21.81 0.16
N ARG A 217 10.51 -21.66 0.26
CA ARG A 217 9.70 -22.24 1.33
C ARG A 217 9.75 -23.77 1.33
N GLU A 218 9.62 -24.40 0.15
CA GLU A 218 9.68 -25.86 0.04
C GLU A 218 11.03 -26.41 0.44
N ARG A 219 12.12 -25.74 0.05
CA ARG A 219 13.46 -26.13 0.47
C ARG A 219 13.65 -25.99 1.98
N LEU A 220 13.09 -24.95 2.59
CA LEU A 220 13.07 -24.79 4.04
C LEU A 220 12.28 -25.91 4.72
N LYS A 221 11.04 -26.20 4.27
CA LYS A 221 10.21 -27.30 4.80
C LYS A 221 10.93 -28.65 4.73
N GLN A 222 11.60 -28.95 3.62
CA GLN A 222 12.37 -30.19 3.46
C GLN A 222 13.51 -30.29 4.48
N ALA A 223 14.26 -29.21 4.70
CA ALA A 223 15.35 -29.19 5.67
C ALA A 223 14.84 -29.30 7.11
N LEU A 224 13.75 -28.61 7.45
CA LEU A 224 13.07 -28.71 8.75
C LEU A 224 12.66 -30.16 9.05
N ASN A 225 11.98 -30.82 8.10
CA ASN A 225 11.54 -32.22 8.26
C ASN A 225 12.70 -33.20 8.47
N LYS A 226 13.85 -32.94 7.82
CA LYS A 226 15.05 -33.79 7.94
C LYS A 226 16.01 -33.32 9.04
N ARG A 227 15.67 -32.25 9.77
CA ARG A 227 16.55 -31.53 10.72
C ARG A 227 17.94 -31.24 10.15
N GLN A 228 18.01 -30.92 8.85
CA GLN A 228 19.26 -30.61 8.15
C GLN A 228 19.62 -29.14 8.33
N PRO A 229 20.89 -28.79 8.66
CA PRO A 229 21.32 -27.40 8.68
C PRO A 229 21.02 -26.69 7.36
N ILE A 230 20.34 -25.56 7.46
CA ILE A 230 19.95 -24.74 6.32
C ILE A 230 20.03 -23.27 6.69
N LEU A 231 20.51 -22.46 5.75
CA LEU A 231 20.58 -21.02 5.85
C LEU A 231 19.83 -20.40 4.67
N VAL A 232 18.79 -19.65 4.97
CA VAL A 232 17.84 -19.14 3.96
C VAL A 232 17.55 -17.67 4.19
N PHE A 233 17.13 -16.96 3.15
CA PHE A 233 16.41 -15.71 3.31
C PHE A 233 15.07 -16.01 4.00
N ASN A 234 14.73 -15.22 5.02
CA ASN A 234 13.41 -15.25 5.63
C ASN A 234 13.02 -13.84 6.07
N TRP A 235 11.77 -13.68 6.50
CA TRP A 235 11.25 -12.43 7.00
C TRP A 235 10.21 -12.65 8.10
N THR A 236 9.93 -11.59 8.84
CA THR A 236 8.83 -11.48 9.81
C THR A 236 8.02 -10.24 9.42
N PRO A 237 6.68 -10.29 9.46
CA PRO A 237 5.84 -11.46 9.75
C PRO A 237 5.83 -12.52 8.64
N ASN A 238 5.89 -13.81 9.01
CA ASN A 238 5.77 -14.96 8.11
C ASN A 238 5.25 -16.22 8.82
N TRP A 239 4.92 -17.29 8.08
CA TRP A 239 4.44 -18.56 8.65
C TRP A 239 5.45 -19.22 9.60
N THR A 240 6.74 -18.99 9.40
CA THR A 240 7.81 -19.52 10.27
C THR A 240 7.72 -18.99 11.69
N ASP A 241 7.09 -17.84 11.91
CA ASP A 241 6.93 -17.25 13.25
C ASP A 241 5.97 -18.06 14.14
N VAL A 242 5.23 -19.02 13.56
CA VAL A 242 4.26 -19.87 14.26
C VAL A 242 4.77 -21.30 14.43
N ASP A 243 5.21 -21.91 13.33
CA ASP A 243 5.44 -23.36 13.30
C ASP A 243 6.86 -23.77 13.71
N PHE A 244 7.84 -22.86 13.61
CA PHE A 244 9.24 -23.23 13.75
C PHE A 244 10.06 -22.19 14.49
N GLU A 245 10.69 -22.63 15.58
CA GLU A 245 11.71 -21.84 16.22
C GLU A 245 12.94 -21.69 15.32
N GLY A 246 13.34 -20.44 15.11
CA GLY A 246 14.62 -20.09 14.52
C GLY A 246 14.92 -18.63 14.72
N LYS A 247 16.08 -18.21 14.23
CA LYS A 247 16.59 -16.87 14.47
C LYS A 247 17.17 -16.30 13.18
N PHE A 248 17.09 -14.98 13.08
CA PHE A 248 17.83 -14.24 12.08
C PHE A 248 19.30 -14.16 12.48
N ILE A 249 20.19 -14.14 11.49
CA ILE A 249 21.60 -13.86 11.68
C ILE A 249 21.75 -12.40 12.09
N GLU A 250 22.56 -12.19 13.14
CA GLU A 250 22.90 -10.87 13.63
C GLU A 250 24.15 -10.39 12.89
N PHE A 251 23.91 -9.71 11.77
CA PHE A 251 24.89 -8.89 11.04
C PHE A 251 25.13 -7.54 11.74
N PRO A 252 26.11 -6.73 11.30
CA PRO A 252 26.27 -5.36 11.80
C PRO A 252 24.98 -4.54 11.67
N GLU A 253 24.76 -3.58 12.56
CA GLU A 253 23.52 -2.81 12.61
C GLU A 253 23.27 -2.04 11.30
N TYR A 254 22.00 -1.99 10.91
CA TYR A 254 21.59 -1.31 9.68
C TYR A 254 21.62 0.21 9.83
N THR A 255 22.13 0.86 8.79
CA THR A 255 21.84 2.25 8.44
C THR A 255 21.77 2.41 6.92
N LEU A 256 21.15 3.50 6.46
CA LEU A 256 21.05 3.78 5.02
C LEU A 256 22.43 4.09 4.41
N GLU A 257 23.30 4.72 5.18
CA GLU A 257 24.67 5.06 4.80
C GLU A 257 25.48 3.80 4.46
N CYS A 258 25.26 2.71 5.19
CA CYS A 258 25.91 1.42 4.92
C CYS A 258 25.64 0.86 3.51
N GLU A 259 24.57 1.31 2.84
CA GLU A 259 24.28 0.90 1.46
C GLU A 259 25.01 1.73 0.39
N THR A 260 25.66 2.84 0.77
CA THR A 260 26.20 3.81 -0.20
C THR A 260 27.59 4.35 0.11
N ASP A 261 27.98 4.40 1.39
CA ASP A 261 29.28 4.87 1.85
C ASP A 261 30.09 3.69 2.40
N PRO A 262 31.13 3.22 1.67
CA PRO A 262 32.04 2.19 2.17
C PRO A 262 32.68 2.51 3.52
N LYS A 263 32.89 3.79 3.86
CA LYS A 263 33.56 4.16 5.11
C LYS A 263 32.66 4.06 6.33
N TRP A 264 31.36 3.91 6.14
CA TRP A 264 30.40 3.83 7.26
C TRP A 264 30.44 2.46 7.93
N GLY A 265 30.63 1.41 7.14
CA GLY A 265 30.64 0.03 7.59
C GLY A 265 31.91 -0.37 8.36
N ILE A 266 31.97 -1.67 8.67
CA ILE A 266 33.16 -2.34 9.21
C ILE A 266 34.24 -2.49 8.12
N ASN A 267 33.84 -2.65 6.85
CA ASN A 267 34.76 -2.74 5.72
C ASN A 267 34.90 -1.38 5.00
N PRO A 268 36.05 -0.70 5.10
CA PRO A 268 36.24 0.63 4.52
C PRO A 268 36.31 0.64 2.98
N ASP A 269 36.51 -0.51 2.34
CA ASP A 269 36.68 -0.65 0.89
C ASP A 269 35.35 -0.97 0.18
N PHE A 270 34.38 -1.53 0.89
CA PHE A 270 33.10 -1.96 0.32
C PHE A 270 31.90 -1.58 1.19
N HIS A 271 30.86 -1.03 0.56
CA HIS A 271 29.53 -0.88 1.16
C HIS A 271 28.76 -2.22 1.16
N HIS A 272 27.57 -2.23 1.78
CA HIS A 272 26.68 -3.39 1.98
C HIS A 272 27.18 -4.44 2.98
N ASP A 273 27.96 -4.04 3.98
CA ASP A 273 28.47 -4.91 5.04
C ASP A 273 27.64 -4.89 6.33
N CYS A 274 26.44 -4.31 6.29
CA CYS A 274 25.45 -4.34 7.37
C CYS A 274 24.31 -5.32 7.10
N GLY A 275 23.58 -5.65 8.17
CA GLY A 275 22.29 -6.33 8.11
C GLY A 275 21.19 -5.42 7.58
N ASN A 276 19.96 -5.89 7.65
CA ASN A 276 18.75 -5.11 7.34
C ASN A 276 18.09 -4.55 8.62
N PRO A 277 17.12 -3.61 8.51
CA PRO A 277 16.36 -3.13 9.66
C PRO A 277 15.75 -4.29 10.48
N LYS A 278 15.95 -4.27 11.80
CA LYS A 278 15.42 -5.30 12.72
C LYS A 278 13.98 -5.05 13.17
N ASN A 279 13.51 -3.82 13.01
CA ASN A 279 12.18 -3.37 13.42
C ASN A 279 11.59 -2.43 12.35
N GLY A 280 11.72 -2.86 11.10
CA GLY A 280 11.40 -2.03 9.95
C GLY A 280 9.91 -1.74 9.84
N TRP A 281 9.57 -0.70 9.09
CA TRP A 281 8.17 -0.40 8.76
C TRP A 281 7.67 -1.19 7.53
N LEU A 282 6.35 -1.26 7.39
CA LEU A 282 5.66 -1.67 6.18
C LEU A 282 4.73 -0.54 5.73
N LYS A 283 5.04 0.08 4.60
CA LYS A 283 4.33 1.26 4.07
C LYS A 283 3.41 0.93 2.92
N LYS A 284 2.56 1.89 2.59
CA LYS A 284 1.70 1.89 1.41
C LYS A 284 2.16 3.03 0.49
N ALA A 285 2.12 2.81 -0.81
CA ALA A 285 2.48 3.80 -1.81
C ALA A 285 1.35 3.98 -2.81
N THR A 286 1.19 5.20 -3.30
CA THR A 286 0.22 5.50 -4.35
C THR A 286 0.74 6.50 -5.38
N TRP A 287 0.21 6.43 -6.59
CA TRP A 287 0.40 7.46 -7.61
C TRP A 287 -0.06 8.84 -7.10
N SER A 288 0.72 9.88 -7.37
CA SER A 288 0.44 11.23 -6.87
C SER A 288 -0.89 11.85 -7.32
N GLY A 289 -1.54 11.31 -8.37
CA GLY A 289 -2.87 11.75 -8.79
C GLY A 289 -4.03 11.06 -8.07
N MET A 290 -3.80 10.03 -7.24
CA MET A 290 -4.89 9.25 -6.62
C MET A 290 -5.79 10.09 -5.73
N GLU A 291 -5.25 11.03 -4.95
CA GLU A 291 -6.03 11.92 -4.08
C GLU A 291 -7.01 12.78 -4.87
N LYS A 292 -6.58 13.27 -6.05
CA LYS A 292 -7.43 14.10 -6.92
C LYS A 292 -8.46 13.27 -7.67
N GLU A 293 -8.09 12.11 -8.19
CA GLU A 293 -8.96 11.27 -9.03
C GLU A 293 -9.97 10.48 -8.20
N TRP A 294 -9.54 9.93 -7.05
CA TRP A 294 -10.36 9.10 -6.17
C TRP A 294 -10.14 9.48 -4.69
N PRO A 295 -10.59 10.66 -4.24
CA PRO A 295 -10.33 11.17 -2.89
C PRO A 295 -10.79 10.21 -1.78
N CYS A 296 -11.96 9.59 -1.94
CA CYS A 296 -12.45 8.60 -1.00
C CYS A 296 -11.58 7.34 -0.97
N ALA A 297 -11.15 6.81 -2.12
CA ALA A 297 -10.29 5.63 -2.16
C ALA A 297 -8.89 5.93 -1.58
N PHE A 298 -8.36 7.13 -1.85
CA PHE A 298 -7.10 7.60 -1.29
C PHE A 298 -7.15 7.67 0.24
N GLN A 299 -8.17 8.32 0.81
CA GLN A 299 -8.32 8.39 2.26
C GLN A 299 -8.54 7.02 2.89
N THR A 300 -9.33 6.14 2.25
CA THR A 300 -9.46 4.75 2.69
C THR A 300 -8.11 4.03 2.68
N LEU A 301 -7.30 4.18 1.61
CA LEU A 301 -5.96 3.59 1.53
C LEU A 301 -5.05 4.07 2.68
N VAL A 302 -5.10 5.37 3.00
CA VAL A 302 -4.36 5.93 4.13
C VAL A 302 -4.78 5.27 5.45
N ASN A 303 -6.08 5.07 5.64
CA ASN A 303 -6.65 4.48 6.85
C ASN A 303 -6.45 2.96 6.99
N ILE A 304 -6.29 2.22 5.88
CA ILE A 304 -6.07 0.77 5.91
C ILE A 304 -4.83 0.45 6.75
N SER A 305 -4.98 -0.33 7.82
CA SER A 305 -3.86 -0.72 8.68
C SER A 305 -4.04 -2.16 9.15
N PHE A 306 -3.12 -3.03 8.74
CA PHE A 306 -3.02 -4.40 9.24
C PHE A 306 -1.98 -4.44 10.36
N ASN A 307 -1.99 -5.51 11.16
CA ASN A 307 -0.96 -5.78 12.16
C ASN A 307 -0.28 -7.13 11.91
N ASN A 308 0.85 -7.40 12.59
CA ASN A 308 1.62 -8.64 12.42
C ASN A 308 0.74 -9.90 12.57
N ARG A 309 -0.15 -9.93 13.57
CA ARG A 309 -1.03 -11.09 13.82
C ARG A 309 -1.99 -11.32 12.66
N MET A 310 -2.61 -10.27 12.13
CA MET A 310 -3.49 -10.37 10.96
C MET A 310 -2.72 -10.92 9.76
N LEU A 311 -1.51 -10.39 9.49
CA LEU A 311 -0.72 -10.80 8.34
C LEU A 311 -0.27 -12.26 8.44
N ILE A 312 0.24 -12.68 9.61
CA ILE A 312 0.66 -14.07 9.86
C ILE A 312 -0.51 -15.02 9.63
N HIS A 313 -1.71 -14.70 10.15
CA HIS A 313 -2.89 -15.54 9.97
C HIS A 313 -3.28 -15.71 8.49
N LEU A 314 -3.25 -14.62 7.72
CA LEU A 314 -3.54 -14.65 6.28
C LEU A 314 -2.50 -15.48 5.52
N ILE A 315 -1.21 -15.28 5.82
CA ILE A 315 -0.11 -16.06 5.23
C ILE A 315 -0.32 -17.55 5.53
N TYR A 316 -0.61 -17.90 6.78
CA TYR A 316 -0.77 -19.28 7.23
C TYR A 316 -1.86 -20.03 6.44
N LYS A 317 -3.05 -19.42 6.31
CA LYS A 317 -4.18 -20.00 5.55
C LYS A 317 -3.80 -20.38 4.11
N VAL A 318 -2.93 -19.62 3.46
CA VAL A 318 -2.53 -19.91 2.07
C VAL A 318 -1.29 -20.82 2.03
N ASP A 319 -0.27 -20.50 2.80
CA ASP A 319 1.05 -21.14 2.68
C ASP A 319 1.12 -22.51 3.36
N ILE A 320 0.31 -22.70 4.40
CA ILE A 320 0.24 -23.92 5.21
C ILE A 320 -1.04 -24.67 4.89
N ASP A 321 -2.21 -24.03 5.03
CA ASP A 321 -3.50 -24.70 4.82
C ASP A 321 -3.89 -24.83 3.34
N ARG A 322 -3.06 -24.30 2.42
CA ARG A 322 -3.23 -24.40 0.96
C ARG A 322 -4.55 -23.84 0.43
N GLN A 323 -5.14 -22.88 1.13
CA GLN A 323 -6.34 -22.19 0.66
C GLN A 323 -6.00 -21.27 -0.52
N LYS A 324 -6.99 -21.04 -1.39
CA LYS A 324 -6.85 -20.09 -2.51
C LYS A 324 -6.86 -18.65 -1.98
N ILE A 325 -6.00 -17.80 -2.54
CA ILE A 325 -5.83 -16.40 -2.12
C ILE A 325 -7.16 -15.63 -2.17
N GLU A 326 -7.93 -15.79 -3.24
CA GLU A 326 -9.19 -15.10 -3.45
C GLU A 326 -10.24 -15.50 -2.41
N SER A 327 -10.23 -16.79 -2.02
CA SER A 327 -11.10 -17.31 -0.97
C SER A 327 -10.73 -16.72 0.39
N VAL A 328 -9.43 -16.67 0.71
CA VAL A 328 -8.94 -16.13 1.98
C VAL A 328 -9.24 -14.64 2.09
N ALA A 329 -9.02 -13.86 1.03
CA ALA A 329 -9.36 -12.44 1.00
C ALA A 329 -10.88 -12.21 1.17
N SER A 330 -11.71 -12.97 0.45
CA SER A 330 -13.17 -12.86 0.53
C SER A 330 -13.70 -13.25 1.91
N GLU A 331 -13.14 -14.30 2.52
CA GLU A 331 -13.48 -14.72 3.87
C GLU A 331 -13.09 -13.64 4.89
N TRP A 332 -11.89 -13.06 4.75
CA TRP A 332 -11.42 -12.00 5.65
C TRP A 332 -12.33 -10.77 5.61
N ILE A 333 -12.75 -10.32 4.42
CA ILE A 333 -13.69 -9.21 4.25
C ILE A 333 -15.00 -9.47 4.99
N LYS A 334 -15.58 -10.68 4.85
CA LYS A 334 -16.84 -11.05 5.52
C LYS A 334 -16.69 -11.07 7.03
N GLN A 335 -15.60 -11.65 7.54
CA GLN A 335 -15.38 -11.82 8.98
C GLN A 335 -14.96 -10.52 9.69
N HIS A 336 -14.34 -9.59 8.98
CA HIS A 336 -13.77 -8.37 9.56
C HIS A 336 -14.51 -7.09 9.13
N ALA A 337 -15.80 -7.19 8.79
CA ALA A 337 -16.64 -6.05 8.41
C ALA A 337 -16.54 -4.87 9.38
N LEU A 338 -16.61 -5.12 10.69
CA LEU A 338 -16.48 -4.08 11.72
C LEU A 338 -15.11 -3.40 11.77
N THR A 339 -14.09 -4.03 11.21
CA THR A 339 -12.72 -3.48 11.15
C THR A 339 -12.58 -2.61 9.90
N TRP A 340 -12.78 -3.18 8.71
CA TRP A 340 -12.46 -2.46 7.48
C TRP A 340 -13.47 -1.36 7.15
N THR A 341 -14.73 -1.46 7.57
CA THR A 341 -15.72 -0.39 7.37
C THR A 341 -15.34 0.90 8.11
N LYS A 342 -14.57 0.80 9.21
CA LYS A 342 -14.04 1.97 9.93
C LYS A 342 -12.92 2.66 9.17
N TRP A 343 -12.24 1.97 8.26
CA TRP A 343 -11.23 2.59 7.40
C TRP A 343 -11.85 3.50 6.33
N ILE A 344 -13.12 3.27 5.98
CA ILE A 344 -13.84 4.14 5.06
C ILE A 344 -14.25 5.43 5.79
N PRO A 345 -13.84 6.62 5.30
CA PRO A 345 -14.23 7.89 5.90
C PRO A 345 -15.75 8.03 5.96
N ASN A 346 -16.30 8.58 7.05
CA ASN A 346 -17.75 8.67 7.26
C ASN A 346 -18.48 9.33 6.08
N HIS A 347 -17.93 10.42 5.54
CA HIS A 347 -18.52 11.14 4.39
C HIS A 347 -18.49 10.34 3.08
N CYS A 348 -17.64 9.32 2.98
CA CYS A 348 -17.56 8.43 1.82
C CYS A 348 -18.50 7.21 1.92
N ARG A 349 -19.10 6.94 3.10
CA ARG A 349 -19.99 5.78 3.31
C ARG A 349 -21.39 5.96 2.75
N ASN A 350 -21.82 7.19 2.48
CA ASN A 350 -23.19 7.47 2.01
C ASN A 350 -23.49 6.85 0.64
N HIS A 351 -22.46 6.42 -0.12
CA HIS A 351 -22.63 5.69 -1.37
C HIS A 351 -22.82 4.17 -1.19
N LEU A 352 -22.55 3.62 0.00
CA LEU A 352 -22.71 2.20 0.33
C LEU A 352 -24.15 1.84 0.73
N GLN A 353 -24.92 2.80 1.23
CA GLN A 353 -26.25 2.55 1.82
C GLN A 353 -27.41 2.56 0.81
N ASN A 354 -27.14 2.90 -0.46
CA ASN A 354 -28.13 2.95 -1.54
C ASN A 354 -28.02 1.75 -2.52
N ARG A 355 -27.41 0.63 -2.10
CA ARG A 355 -27.29 -0.60 -2.90
C ARG A 355 -27.90 -1.80 -2.20
#